data_AF-A0A931FV09-F1
#
_entry.id   AF-A0A931FV09-F1
#
_cell.length_a   1.000
_cell.length_b   1.000
_cell.length_c   1.000
_cell.angle_alpha   90.00
_cell.angle_beta   90.00
_cell.angle_gamma   90.00
#
_symmetry.space_group_name_H-M   'P 1'
#
loop_
_entity.id
_entity.type
_entity.pdbx_description
1 polymer ?
#
loop_
_entity_poly.entity_id
_entity_poly.type
_entity_poly.pdbx_seq_one_letter_code
_entity_poly.pdbx_strand_id
1 'polypeptide(L)'
;MRLITVKAPEGQGKNIAEVAFAAGAAQVSFRQAMQYTADHQETVLDVVEIETATPKAKQFIENLMTAPFYDPGSYAFTIRHPESLFATEPPHKETKPIIRPTTDVYEELWQFTNITASLVGRVFLSAILLAYGMVEDFLPIMIAGLLFLPFHHHMLATGLGVVLREWRFLAQGLLALLISTLLIMLAGVCVALFLEPPIGWQEFGSPLSGFILASVIGIAAGLGAVDDAGRRELVGLAATAHISVYPAWFGLKLIYGFGAGEKWMDHLLTFGINISSLTLAAGITFAFMRMKGAGIRRFVEQKNKVK
;
A
#
# COMPACT_ATOMS: atom_id res chain seq x y z
N MET A 1 -4.68 -5.89 17.41
CA MET A 1 -3.90 -5.59 18.63
C MET A 1 -2.58 -4.97 18.23
N ARG A 2 -2.04 -4.05 19.04
CA ARG A 2 -0.78 -3.33 18.76
C ARG A 2 0.01 -3.12 20.05
N LEU A 3 1.33 -3.32 19.96
CA LEU A 3 2.29 -2.84 20.95
C LEU A 3 2.97 -1.62 20.35
N ILE A 4 2.78 -0.46 20.97
CA ILE A 4 3.31 0.82 20.50
C ILE A 4 4.41 1.25 21.47
N THR A 5 5.59 1.51 20.93
CA THR A 5 6.70 2.09 21.70
C THR A 5 6.97 3.48 21.17
N VAL A 6 6.83 4.50 22.02
CA VAL A 6 7.16 5.90 21.72
C VAL A 6 8.43 6.28 22.47
N LYS A 7 9.40 6.83 21.76
CA LYS A 7 10.61 7.46 22.30
C LYS A 7 10.46 8.97 22.14
N ALA A 8 10.69 9.72 23.21
CA ALA A 8 10.52 11.16 23.24
C ALA A 8 11.56 11.82 24.15
N PRO A 9 11.76 13.15 24.06
CA PRO A 9 12.61 13.88 25.00
C PRO A 9 12.20 13.64 26.46
N GLU A 10 13.17 13.74 27.36
CA GLU A 10 12.93 13.66 28.80
C GLU A 10 11.82 14.62 29.25
N GLY A 11 10.92 14.12 30.10
CA GLY A 11 9.80 14.86 30.67
C GLY A 11 8.52 14.82 29.83
N GLN A 12 8.51 14.16 28.68
CA GLN A 12 7.33 14.06 27.80
C GLN A 12 6.49 12.80 28.04
N GLY A 13 6.99 11.84 28.82
CA GLY A 13 6.32 10.56 29.08
C GLY A 13 4.90 10.73 29.65
N LYS A 14 4.70 11.71 30.54
CA LYS A 14 3.38 12.03 31.10
C LYS A 14 2.40 12.51 30.04
N ASN A 15 2.82 13.42 29.16
CA ASN A 15 1.97 13.96 28.09
C ASN A 15 1.55 12.85 27.12
N ILE A 16 2.46 11.92 26.79
CA ILE A 16 2.17 10.77 25.93
C ILE A 16 1.17 9.83 26.61
N ALA A 17 1.35 9.55 27.91
CA ALA A 17 0.42 8.72 28.67
C ALA A 17 -0.99 9.33 28.73
N GLU A 18 -1.11 10.65 28.93
CA GLU A 18 -2.40 11.34 28.89
C GLU A 18 -3.12 11.17 27.54
N VAL A 19 -2.39 11.29 26.42
CA VAL A 19 -2.96 11.03 25.08
C VAL A 19 -3.37 9.56 24.91
N ALA A 20 -2.59 8.61 25.45
CA ALA A 20 -2.92 7.19 25.41
C ALA A 20 -4.18 6.86 26.22
N PHE A 21 -4.30 7.40 27.44
CA PHE A 21 -5.50 7.23 28.26
C PHE A 21 -6.73 7.89 27.62
N ALA A 22 -6.58 9.06 27.01
CA ALA A 22 -7.66 9.72 26.25
C ALA A 22 -8.10 8.90 25.01
N ALA A 23 -7.19 8.10 24.44
CA ALA A 23 -7.50 7.15 23.36
C ALA A 23 -8.05 5.80 23.86
N GLY A 24 -8.19 5.62 25.18
CA GLY A 24 -8.78 4.43 25.80
C GLY A 24 -7.79 3.30 26.12
N ALA A 25 -6.48 3.57 26.15
CA ALA A 25 -5.50 2.61 26.67
C ALA A 25 -5.77 2.33 28.16
N ALA A 26 -5.70 1.06 28.57
CA ALA A 26 -5.91 0.67 29.96
C ALA A 26 -4.66 0.85 30.81
N GLN A 27 -3.49 0.63 30.21
CA GLN A 27 -2.19 0.66 30.87
C GLN A 27 -1.15 1.28 29.94
N VAL A 28 -0.20 1.97 30.55
CA VAL A 28 0.94 2.59 29.89
C VAL A 28 2.15 2.34 30.78
N SER A 29 3.20 1.76 30.20
CA SER A 29 4.48 1.55 30.88
C SER A 29 5.45 2.65 30.46
N PHE A 30 6.22 3.16 31.43
CA PHE A 30 7.18 4.23 31.21
C PHE A 30 8.53 3.86 31.80
N ARG A 31 9.60 4.14 31.06
CA ARG A 31 10.99 4.05 31.54
C ARG A 31 11.85 5.11 30.87
N GLN A 32 12.92 5.52 31.54
CA GLN A 32 13.97 6.32 30.91
C GLN A 32 15.00 5.41 30.23
N ALA A 33 15.52 5.83 29.08
CA ALA A 33 16.59 5.16 28.38
C ALA A 33 17.63 6.19 27.92
N MET A 34 18.91 5.81 27.95
CA MET A 34 19.97 6.59 27.34
C MET A 34 20.09 6.21 25.86
N GLN A 35 20.10 7.21 24.98
CA GLN A 35 20.42 7.06 23.57
C GLN A 35 21.79 7.66 23.29
N TYR A 36 22.64 6.84 22.68
CA TYR A 36 23.88 7.27 22.06
C TYR A 36 23.61 7.59 20.59
N THR A 37 24.00 8.80 20.17
CA THR A 37 23.94 9.23 18.77
C THR A 37 25.26 8.94 18.06
N ALA A 38 25.26 9.02 16.72
CA ALA A 38 26.48 8.84 15.93
C ALA A 38 27.59 9.85 16.29
N ASP A 39 27.20 11.00 16.84
CA ASP A 39 28.10 12.06 17.29
C ASP A 39 28.60 11.84 18.74
N HIS A 40 28.40 10.64 19.29
CA HIS A 40 28.74 10.27 20.68
C HIS A 40 28.08 11.14 21.76
N GLN A 41 27.02 11.87 21.43
CA GLN A 41 26.24 12.58 22.44
C GLN A 41 25.27 11.61 23.12
N GLU A 42 25.28 11.66 24.44
CA GLU A 42 24.33 10.99 25.30
C GLU A 42 23.08 11.87 25.46
N THR A 43 21.93 11.29 25.18
CA THR A 43 20.63 11.94 25.39
C THR A 43 19.74 11.03 26.20
N VAL A 44 19.12 11.57 27.25
CA VAL A 44 18.13 10.84 28.05
C VAL A 44 16.78 10.99 27.35
N LEU A 45 16.09 9.86 27.18
CA LEU A 45 14.80 9.78 26.54
C LEU A 45 13.78 9.09 27.42
N ASP A 46 12.55 9.54 27.27
CA ASP A 46 11.36 8.89 27.78
C ASP A 46 10.92 7.81 26.78
N VAL A 47 10.83 6.56 27.24
CA VAL A 47 10.33 5.42 26.47
C VAL A 47 9.00 4.98 27.06
N VAL A 48 7.94 5.16 26.27
CA VAL A 48 6.56 4.87 26.64
C VAL A 48 6.08 3.67 25.82
N GLU A 49 5.65 2.61 26.51
CA GLU A 49 5.15 1.37 25.92
C GLU A 49 3.65 1.25 26.20
N ILE A 50 2.88 1.02 25.15
CA ILE A 50 1.41 1.01 25.18
C ILE A 50 0.93 -0.26 24.47
N GLU A 51 0.16 -1.06 25.19
CA GLU A 51 -0.47 -2.28 24.67
C GLU A 51 -1.97 -2.06 24.56
N THR A 52 -2.50 -2.14 23.33
CA THR A 52 -3.92 -1.84 23.13
C THR A 52 -4.50 -2.43 21.85
N ALA A 53 -5.84 -2.45 21.76
CA ALA A 53 -6.58 -2.85 20.57
C ALA A 53 -6.26 -1.91 19.38
N THR A 54 -6.35 -2.44 18.15
CA THR A 54 -6.07 -1.67 16.91
C THR A 54 -6.83 -0.34 16.78
N PRO A 55 -8.11 -0.21 17.18
CA PRO A 55 -8.84 1.07 17.06
C PRO A 55 -8.29 2.14 18.02
N LYS A 56 -8.01 1.74 19.26
CA LYS A 56 -7.42 2.59 20.30
C LYS A 56 -6.02 3.03 19.86
N ALA A 57 -5.25 2.12 19.27
CA ALA A 57 -3.95 2.40 18.66
C ALA A 57 -4.03 3.44 17.53
N LYS A 58 -4.96 3.28 16.59
CA LYS A 58 -5.19 4.25 15.50
C LYS A 58 -5.49 5.63 16.08
N GLN A 59 -6.43 5.72 17.02
CA GLN A 59 -6.81 6.99 17.64
C GLN A 59 -5.63 7.61 18.41
N PHE A 60 -4.88 6.81 19.16
CA PHE A 60 -3.69 7.25 19.88
C PHE A 60 -2.65 7.86 18.94
N ILE A 61 -2.26 7.16 17.87
CA ILE A 61 -1.22 7.64 16.94
C ILE A 61 -1.69 8.92 16.22
N GLU A 62 -2.93 8.96 15.74
CA GLU A 62 -3.46 10.15 15.09
C GLU A 62 -3.51 11.37 16.02
N ASN A 63 -3.87 11.17 17.29
CA ASN A 63 -3.89 12.22 18.29
C ASN A 63 -2.47 12.64 18.71
N LEU A 64 -1.55 11.69 18.87
CA LEU A 64 -0.16 11.96 19.21
C LEU A 64 0.50 12.82 18.13
N MET A 65 0.38 12.44 16.86
CA MET A 65 1.03 13.18 15.76
C MET A 65 0.46 14.60 15.55
N THR A 66 -0.72 14.87 16.09
CA THR A 66 -1.37 16.20 16.04
C THR A 66 -1.27 16.98 17.34
N ALA A 67 -0.74 16.39 18.41
CA ALA A 67 -0.59 17.03 19.71
C ALA A 67 0.38 18.23 19.65
N PRO A 68 0.15 19.28 20.44
CA PRO A 68 0.99 20.49 20.41
C PRO A 68 2.44 20.23 20.82
N PHE A 69 2.65 19.29 21.76
CA PHE A 69 3.97 18.90 22.26
C PHE A 69 4.72 17.90 21.37
N TYR A 70 4.05 17.31 20.38
CA TYR A 70 4.68 16.34 19.49
C TYR A 70 5.59 17.05 18.50
N ASP A 71 6.86 16.66 18.49
CA ASP A 71 7.86 17.17 17.55
C ASP A 71 8.42 16.00 16.69
N PRO A 72 8.07 15.94 15.40
CA PRO A 72 8.64 14.99 14.44
C PRO A 72 10.17 14.85 14.44
N GLY A 73 10.92 15.88 14.85
CA GLY A 73 12.38 15.84 14.90
C GLY A 73 12.94 15.05 16.08
N SER A 74 12.23 15.04 17.21
CA SER A 74 12.70 14.48 18.48
C SER A 74 11.91 13.26 18.97
N TYR A 75 10.78 12.95 18.32
CA TYR A 75 9.95 11.80 18.64
C TYR A 75 10.14 10.70 17.60
N ALA A 76 10.20 9.45 18.08
CA ALA A 76 10.13 8.27 17.24
C ALA A 76 9.13 7.28 17.84
N PHE A 77 8.35 6.60 17.02
CA PHE A 77 7.50 5.52 17.51
C PHE A 77 7.58 4.30 16.60
N THR A 78 7.32 3.14 17.20
CA THR A 78 7.25 1.86 16.48
C THR A 78 5.96 1.16 16.86
N ILE A 79 5.33 0.53 15.87
CA ILE A 79 4.06 -0.18 16.03
C ILE A 79 4.32 -1.65 15.70
N ARG A 80 4.23 -2.52 16.71
CA ARG A 80 4.39 -3.96 16.56
C ARG A 80 3.02 -4.64 16.54
N HIS A 81 2.92 -5.70 15.74
CA HIS A 81 1.72 -6.52 15.57
C HIS A 81 1.93 -7.87 16.27
N PRO A 82 1.67 -7.99 17.59
CA PRO A 82 1.79 -9.28 18.26
C PRO A 82 0.73 -10.25 17.73
N GLU A 83 1.14 -11.51 17.49
CA GLU A 83 0.23 -12.57 17.01
C GLU A 83 -0.83 -12.93 18.06
N SER A 84 -0.49 -12.79 19.35
CA SER A 84 -1.42 -12.96 20.47
C SER A 84 -1.12 -11.95 21.57
N LEU A 85 -2.17 -11.46 22.23
CA LEU A 85 -2.08 -10.63 23.42
C LEU A 85 -3.20 -11.07 24.38
N PHE A 86 -2.82 -11.52 25.57
CA PHE A 86 -3.74 -11.83 26.65
C PHE A 86 -3.51 -10.79 27.75
N ALA A 87 -4.26 -9.70 27.67
CA ALA A 87 -4.16 -8.58 28.60
C ALA A 87 -5.39 -8.55 29.52
N THR A 88 -5.89 -7.35 29.82
CA THR A 88 -6.99 -7.12 30.78
C THR A 88 -8.38 -7.40 30.21
N GLU A 89 -8.57 -7.33 28.89
CA GLU A 89 -9.85 -7.58 28.23
C GLU A 89 -9.90 -8.96 27.55
N PRO A 90 -11.09 -9.59 27.44
CA PRO A 90 -11.23 -10.89 26.79
C PRO A 90 -10.93 -10.81 25.27
N PRO A 91 -10.49 -11.92 24.62
CA PRO A 91 -10.10 -11.91 23.20
C PRO A 91 -11.14 -11.30 22.27
N HIS A 92 -12.43 -11.60 22.45
CA HIS A 92 -13.49 -11.04 21.61
C HIS A 92 -13.59 -9.51 21.65
N LYS A 93 -12.95 -8.80 22.59
CA LYS A 93 -12.85 -7.33 22.62
C LYS A 93 -11.51 -6.81 22.07
N GLU A 94 -10.41 -7.54 22.25
CA GLU A 94 -9.06 -7.15 21.82
C GLU A 94 -8.71 -7.61 20.38
N THR A 95 -9.16 -8.81 19.99
CA THR A 95 -8.88 -9.46 18.69
C THR A 95 -10.06 -9.30 17.74
N LYS A 96 -10.41 -8.06 17.39
CA LYS A 96 -11.35 -7.79 16.30
C LYS A 96 -10.62 -7.23 15.06
N PRO A 97 -10.96 -7.68 13.85
CA PRO A 97 -10.48 -7.07 12.63
C PRO A 97 -11.05 -5.66 12.50
N ILE A 98 -10.17 -4.67 12.61
CA ILE A 98 -10.55 -3.26 12.61
C ILE A 98 -9.48 -2.45 11.87
N ILE A 99 -9.91 -1.28 11.38
CA ILE A 99 -9.14 -0.26 10.68
C ILE A 99 -7.78 -0.01 11.33
N ARG A 100 -6.72 -0.27 10.57
CA ARG A 100 -5.32 -0.03 10.93
C ARG A 100 -5.02 1.46 11.11
N PRO A 101 -3.99 1.80 11.91
CA PRO A 101 -3.43 3.15 11.92
C PRO A 101 -3.07 3.63 10.51
N THR A 102 -3.35 4.90 10.21
CA THR A 102 -3.06 5.48 8.89
C THR A 102 -1.56 5.38 8.53
N THR A 103 -0.69 5.47 9.54
CA THR A 103 0.77 5.33 9.41
C THR A 103 1.18 3.93 8.93
N ASP A 104 0.55 2.87 9.43
CA ASP A 104 0.85 1.50 9.04
C ASP A 104 0.55 1.28 7.55
N VAL A 105 -0.61 1.75 7.10
CA VAL A 105 -1.02 1.64 5.68
C VAL A 105 -0.13 2.50 4.79
N TYR A 106 0.20 3.72 5.24
CA TYR A 106 1.10 4.61 4.53
C TYR A 106 2.49 4.01 4.34
N GLU A 107 3.12 3.50 5.40
CA GLU A 107 4.47 2.92 5.34
C GLU A 107 4.52 1.65 4.50
N GLU A 108 3.52 0.77 4.63
CA GLU A 108 3.43 -0.44 3.80
C GLU A 108 3.34 -0.08 2.32
N LEU A 109 2.39 0.79 1.94
CA LEU A 109 2.25 1.21 0.55
C LEU A 109 3.48 1.99 0.06
N TRP A 110 4.12 2.79 0.92
CA TRP A 110 5.36 3.48 0.59
C TRP A 110 6.46 2.50 0.19
N GLN A 111 6.64 1.41 0.95
CA GLN A 111 7.64 0.38 0.64
C GLN A 111 7.45 -0.21 -0.76
N PHE A 112 6.20 -0.50 -1.16
CA PHE A 112 5.90 -1.06 -2.48
C PHE A 112 6.10 -0.07 -3.64
N THR A 113 6.08 1.23 -3.38
CA THR A 113 6.28 2.26 -4.43
C THR A 113 7.74 2.64 -4.66
N ASN A 114 8.69 2.13 -3.85
CA ASN A 114 10.11 2.43 -4.06
C ASN A 114 10.68 1.65 -5.24
N ILE A 115 11.17 2.39 -6.23
CA ILE A 115 11.77 1.82 -7.44
C ILE A 115 13.17 1.35 -7.10
N THR A 116 13.30 0.04 -6.86
CA THR A 116 14.56 -0.64 -6.58
C THR A 116 14.87 -1.63 -7.70
N ALA A 117 16.12 -2.08 -7.80
CA ALA A 117 16.48 -3.15 -8.73
C ALA A 117 15.65 -4.42 -8.50
N SER A 118 15.34 -4.72 -7.23
CA SER A 118 14.46 -5.84 -6.84
C SER A 118 13.03 -5.67 -7.39
N LEU A 119 12.44 -4.47 -7.27
CA LEU A 119 11.13 -4.17 -7.85
C LEU A 119 11.13 -4.38 -9.37
N VAL A 120 12.12 -3.81 -10.05
CA VAL A 120 12.26 -3.89 -11.52
C VAL A 120 12.38 -5.34 -11.97
N GLY A 121 13.28 -6.11 -11.35
CA GLY A 121 13.51 -7.51 -11.67
C GLY A 121 12.25 -8.36 -11.45
N ARG A 122 11.58 -8.20 -10.30
CA ARG A 122 10.35 -8.95 -10.00
C ARG A 122 9.24 -8.60 -10.99
N VAL A 123 8.97 -7.31 -11.23
CA VAL A 123 7.94 -6.90 -12.19
C VAL A 123 8.21 -7.47 -13.57
N PHE A 124 9.43 -7.35 -14.06
CA PHE A 124 9.80 -7.80 -15.39
C PHE A 124 9.70 -9.33 -15.53
N LEU A 125 10.28 -10.10 -14.60
CA LEU A 125 10.22 -11.58 -14.64
C LEU A 125 8.79 -12.10 -14.49
N SER A 126 8.00 -11.52 -13.59
CA SER A 126 6.59 -11.87 -13.43
C SER A 126 5.76 -11.55 -14.68
N ALA A 127 6.09 -10.46 -15.37
CA ALA A 127 5.46 -10.10 -16.63
C ALA A 127 5.85 -11.01 -17.79
N ILE A 128 7.08 -11.56 -17.81
CA ILE A 128 7.45 -12.61 -18.77
C ILE A 128 6.56 -13.83 -18.58
N LEU A 129 6.38 -14.29 -17.33
CA LEU A 129 5.48 -15.41 -17.03
C LEU A 129 4.05 -15.10 -17.49
N LEU A 130 3.54 -13.90 -17.19
CA LEU A 130 2.21 -13.47 -17.64
C LEU A 130 2.10 -13.51 -19.16
N ALA A 131 3.01 -12.85 -19.88
CA ALA A 131 2.98 -12.78 -21.34
C ALA A 131 3.13 -14.17 -21.99
N TYR A 132 4.01 -15.02 -21.47
CA TYR A 132 4.16 -16.41 -21.91
C TYR A 132 2.85 -17.19 -21.70
N GLY A 133 2.28 -17.12 -20.50
CA GLY A 133 1.01 -17.77 -20.19
C GLY A 133 -0.14 -17.27 -21.05
N MET A 134 -0.14 -15.99 -21.45
CA MET A 134 -1.14 -15.43 -22.38
C MET A 134 -0.97 -15.96 -23.80
N VAL A 135 0.25 -16.17 -24.28
CA VAL A 135 0.49 -16.73 -25.62
C VAL A 135 0.06 -18.20 -25.67
N GLU A 136 0.48 -18.99 -24.68
CA GLU A 136 0.22 -20.44 -24.61
C GLU A 136 -1.16 -20.80 -24.03
N ASP A 137 -1.98 -19.81 -23.67
CA ASP A 137 -3.25 -19.98 -22.93
C ASP A 137 -3.12 -20.84 -21.66
N PHE A 138 -1.98 -20.73 -20.97
CA PHE A 138 -1.66 -21.54 -19.80
C PHE A 138 -1.94 -20.76 -18.50
N LEU A 139 -3.21 -20.80 -18.10
CA LEU A 139 -3.75 -20.05 -16.96
C LEU A 139 -2.93 -20.17 -15.65
N PRO A 140 -2.42 -21.34 -15.22
CA PRO A 140 -1.57 -21.43 -14.02
C PRO A 140 -0.33 -20.55 -14.06
N ILE A 141 0.35 -20.42 -15.21
CA ILE A 141 1.51 -19.53 -15.35
C ILE A 141 1.07 -18.07 -15.34
N MET A 142 -0.07 -17.73 -15.96
CA MET A 142 -0.63 -16.38 -15.87
C MET A 142 -0.89 -16.00 -14.41
N ILE A 143 -1.55 -16.87 -13.64
CA ILE A 143 -1.82 -16.65 -12.21
C ILE A 143 -0.51 -16.48 -11.42
N ALA A 144 0.50 -17.32 -11.68
CA ALA A 144 1.80 -17.19 -11.03
C ALA A 144 2.46 -15.82 -11.32
N GLY A 145 2.45 -15.37 -12.58
CA GLY A 145 2.94 -14.05 -12.96
C GLY A 145 2.16 -12.93 -12.26
N LEU A 146 0.84 -13.00 -12.27
CA LEU A 146 -0.04 -11.99 -11.68
C LEU A 146 0.09 -11.86 -10.14
N LEU A 147 0.37 -12.98 -9.45
CA LEU A 147 0.53 -13.02 -8.00
C LEU A 147 1.75 -12.21 -7.52
N PHE A 148 2.82 -12.17 -8.32
CA PHE A 148 4.07 -11.49 -7.97
C PHE A 148 4.11 -10.03 -8.41
N LEU A 149 3.13 -9.55 -9.20
CA LEU A 149 3.06 -8.17 -9.63
C LEU A 149 2.52 -7.26 -8.51
N PRO A 150 3.28 -6.25 -8.05
CA PRO A 150 2.83 -5.31 -7.02
C PRO A 150 1.92 -4.20 -7.57
N PHE A 151 1.28 -4.41 -8.72
CA PHE A 151 0.56 -3.38 -9.47
C PHE A 151 -0.56 -2.73 -8.65
N HIS A 152 -1.26 -3.54 -7.85
CA HIS A 152 -2.34 -3.05 -6.98
C HIS A 152 -1.85 -2.11 -5.88
N HIS A 153 -0.69 -2.36 -5.28
CA HIS A 153 -0.11 -1.49 -4.25
C HIS A 153 0.18 -0.09 -4.81
N HIS A 154 0.60 0.04 -6.07
CA HIS A 154 0.84 1.34 -6.69
C HIS A 154 -0.45 2.17 -6.85
N MET A 155 -1.55 1.52 -7.23
CA MET A 155 -2.88 2.17 -7.33
C MET A 155 -3.42 2.55 -5.96
N LEU A 156 -3.27 1.68 -4.95
CA LEU A 156 -3.65 1.98 -3.57
C LEU A 156 -2.84 3.16 -3.01
N ALA A 157 -1.52 3.20 -3.25
CA ALA A 157 -0.67 4.31 -2.85
C ALA A 157 -1.12 5.63 -3.49
N THR A 158 -1.48 5.59 -4.78
CA THR A 158 -2.03 6.74 -5.51
C THR A 158 -3.34 7.22 -4.86
N GLY A 159 -4.29 6.31 -4.63
CA GLY A 159 -5.57 6.63 -3.99
C GLY A 159 -5.41 7.18 -2.57
N LEU A 160 -4.52 6.58 -1.76
CA LEU A 160 -4.23 7.06 -0.41
C LEU A 160 -3.52 8.41 -0.44
N GLY A 161 -2.57 8.64 -1.36
CA GLY A 161 -1.88 9.92 -1.52
C GLY A 161 -2.84 11.09 -1.74
N VAL A 162 -3.89 10.89 -2.56
CA VAL A 162 -4.97 11.89 -2.74
C VAL A 162 -5.71 12.15 -1.42
N VAL A 163 -6.12 11.11 -0.71
CA VAL A 163 -6.88 11.23 0.56
C VAL A 163 -6.05 11.92 1.64
N LEU A 164 -4.77 11.58 1.76
CA LEU A 164 -3.86 12.19 2.72
C LEU A 164 -3.40 13.59 2.29
N ARG A 165 -3.67 14.00 1.04
CA ARG A 165 -3.15 15.24 0.43
C ARG A 165 -1.62 15.33 0.50
N GLU A 166 -0.96 14.20 0.26
CA GLU A 166 0.50 14.09 0.28
C GLU A 166 0.99 13.86 -1.17
N TRP A 167 1.42 14.96 -1.79
CA TRP A 167 1.69 14.99 -3.24
C TRP A 167 2.92 14.18 -3.65
N ARG A 168 3.90 14.03 -2.75
CA ARG A 168 5.12 13.29 -3.05
C ARG A 168 4.83 11.78 -3.12
N PHE A 169 4.02 11.27 -2.22
CA PHE A 169 3.54 9.90 -2.18
C PHE A 169 2.60 9.60 -3.33
N LEU A 170 1.71 10.54 -3.67
CA LEU A 170 0.91 10.46 -4.88
C LEU A 170 1.80 10.31 -6.13
N ALA A 171 2.78 11.21 -6.29
CA ALA A 171 3.70 11.18 -7.42
C ALA A 171 4.54 9.90 -7.45
N GLN A 172 5.00 9.42 -6.28
CA GLN A 172 5.75 8.17 -6.16
C GLN A 172 4.90 6.96 -6.56
N GLY A 173 3.63 6.91 -6.14
CA GLY A 173 2.68 5.87 -6.56
C GLY A 173 2.43 5.87 -8.06
N LEU A 174 2.20 7.04 -8.65
CA LEU A 174 2.02 7.20 -10.10
C LEU A 174 3.28 6.82 -10.89
N LEU A 175 4.47 7.18 -10.40
CA LEU A 175 5.75 6.84 -11.03
C LEU A 175 5.99 5.33 -11.01
N ALA A 176 5.76 4.68 -9.87
CA ALA A 176 5.88 3.22 -9.74
C ALA A 176 4.88 2.49 -10.65
N LEU A 177 3.65 3.01 -10.76
CA LEU A 177 2.62 2.51 -11.67
C LEU A 177 3.06 2.61 -13.13
N LEU A 178 3.57 3.77 -13.54
CA LEU A 178 4.06 4.02 -14.90
C LEU A 178 5.22 3.09 -15.25
N ILE A 179 6.25 3.04 -14.40
CA ILE A 179 7.43 2.18 -14.63
C ILE A 179 7.02 0.71 -14.71
N SER A 180 6.13 0.26 -13.82
CA SER A 180 5.65 -1.13 -13.87
C SER A 180 4.88 -1.43 -15.14
N THR A 181 4.06 -0.49 -15.60
CA THR A 181 3.33 -0.63 -16.88
C THR A 181 4.30 -0.76 -18.05
N LEU A 182 5.33 0.07 -18.11
CA LEU A 182 6.36 0.01 -19.14
C LEU A 182 7.17 -1.30 -19.10
N LEU A 183 7.51 -1.78 -17.90
CA LEU A 183 8.21 -3.06 -17.73
C LEU A 183 7.36 -4.25 -18.15
N ILE A 184 6.05 -4.25 -17.83
CA ILE A 184 5.13 -5.30 -18.25
C ILE A 184 5.00 -5.34 -19.78
N MET A 185 4.86 -4.17 -20.41
CA MET A 185 4.83 -4.06 -21.86
C MET A 185 6.15 -4.51 -22.49
N LEU A 186 7.30 -4.11 -21.93
CA LEU A 186 8.62 -4.54 -22.40
C LEU A 186 8.78 -6.07 -22.29
N ALA A 187 8.31 -6.69 -21.22
CA ALA A 187 8.33 -8.13 -21.07
C ALA A 187 7.47 -8.83 -22.14
N GLY A 188 6.30 -8.27 -22.46
CA GLY A 188 5.47 -8.73 -23.57
C GLY A 188 6.21 -8.66 -24.91
N VAL A 189 6.90 -7.55 -25.20
CA VAL A 189 7.76 -7.42 -26.38
C VAL A 189 8.83 -8.51 -26.39
N CYS A 190 9.52 -8.72 -25.28
CA CYS A 190 10.56 -9.76 -25.18
C CYS A 190 9.99 -11.15 -25.47
N VAL A 191 8.85 -11.52 -24.89
CA VAL A 191 8.22 -12.83 -25.13
C VAL A 191 7.83 -12.99 -26.60
N ALA A 192 7.24 -11.98 -27.23
CA ALA A 192 6.84 -12.04 -28.64
C ALA A 192 8.01 -12.12 -29.63
N LEU A 193 9.25 -11.82 -29.21
CA LEU A 193 10.43 -12.05 -30.03
C LEU A 193 10.85 -13.53 -30.09
N PHE A 194 10.41 -14.35 -29.13
CA PHE A 194 10.81 -15.76 -29.02
C PHE A 194 9.66 -16.75 -29.26
N LEU A 195 8.41 -16.29 -29.20
CA LEU A 195 7.24 -17.10 -29.46
C LEU A 195 6.56 -16.67 -30.76
N GLU A 196 5.83 -17.61 -31.37
CA GLU A 196 5.04 -17.33 -32.57
C GLU A 196 3.60 -16.94 -32.18
N PRO A 197 2.92 -16.11 -32.98
CA PRO A 197 1.48 -15.86 -32.83
C PRO A 197 0.67 -17.15 -33.10
N PRO A 198 -0.60 -17.25 -32.64
CA PRO A 198 -1.42 -16.20 -32.03
C PRO A 198 -1.32 -16.11 -30.50
N ILE A 199 -1.83 -15.01 -29.93
CA ILE A 199 -2.07 -14.91 -28.48
C ILE A 199 -3.30 -15.78 -28.15
N GLY A 200 -3.12 -16.84 -27.38
CA GLY A 200 -4.20 -17.75 -26.98
C GLY A 200 -5.25 -17.09 -26.08
N TRP A 201 -4.81 -16.27 -25.14
CA TRP A 201 -5.72 -15.58 -24.21
C TRP A 201 -6.40 -14.36 -24.86
N GLN A 202 -7.74 -14.37 -24.90
CA GLN A 202 -8.55 -13.30 -25.51
C GLN A 202 -9.70 -12.77 -24.62
N GLU A 203 -9.72 -13.12 -23.34
CA GLU A 203 -10.82 -12.79 -22.42
C GLU A 203 -10.77 -11.34 -21.91
N PHE A 204 -10.77 -10.37 -22.83
CA PHE A 204 -10.90 -8.96 -22.48
C PHE A 204 -12.35 -8.58 -22.18
N GLY A 205 -12.54 -7.83 -21.10
CA GLY A 205 -13.83 -7.22 -20.79
C GLY A 205 -14.17 -6.03 -21.68
N SER A 206 -15.45 -5.66 -21.72
CA SER A 206 -15.91 -4.37 -22.26
C SER A 206 -15.53 -3.21 -21.31
N PRO A 207 -15.52 -1.95 -21.79
CA PRO A 207 -15.29 -0.77 -20.94
C PRO A 207 -16.24 -0.70 -19.73
N LEU A 208 -17.53 -1.02 -19.93
CA LEU A 208 -18.53 -0.99 -18.87
C LEU A 208 -18.31 -2.08 -17.83
N SER A 209 -18.08 -3.32 -18.26
CA SER A 209 -17.73 -4.40 -17.33
C SER A 209 -16.41 -4.13 -16.61
N GLY A 210 -15.45 -3.51 -17.32
CA GLY A 210 -14.16 -3.08 -16.78
C GLY A 210 -14.34 -2.10 -15.63
N PHE A 211 -15.14 -1.04 -15.85
CA PHE A 211 -15.51 -0.06 -14.83
C PHE A 211 -16.10 -0.71 -13.58
N ILE A 212 -17.15 -1.54 -13.75
CA ILE A 212 -17.86 -2.17 -12.63
C ILE A 212 -16.91 -3.06 -11.83
N LEU A 213 -16.18 -3.96 -12.50
CA LEU A 213 -15.25 -4.88 -11.85
C LEU A 213 -14.11 -4.12 -11.16
N ALA A 214 -13.51 -3.13 -11.83
CA ALA A 214 -12.44 -2.31 -11.27
C ALA A 214 -12.90 -1.55 -10.01
N SER A 215 -14.12 -1.02 -10.00
CA SER A 215 -14.68 -0.37 -8.81
C SER A 215 -14.89 -1.34 -7.66
N VAL A 216 -15.46 -2.53 -7.91
CA VAL A 216 -15.66 -3.56 -6.87
C VAL A 216 -14.32 -4.01 -6.30
N ILE A 217 -13.35 -4.29 -7.18
CA ILE A 217 -11.99 -4.69 -6.77
C ILE A 217 -11.31 -3.55 -6.01
N GLY A 218 -11.47 -2.30 -6.43
CA GLY A 218 -10.90 -1.13 -5.74
C GLY A 218 -11.46 -0.93 -4.33
N ILE A 219 -12.77 -1.14 -4.15
CA ILE A 219 -13.39 -1.13 -2.82
C ILE A 219 -12.82 -2.27 -1.96
N ALA A 220 -12.80 -3.50 -2.50
CA ALA A 220 -12.27 -4.66 -1.79
C ALA A 220 -10.79 -4.50 -1.42
N ALA A 221 -9.99 -3.92 -2.32
CA ALA A 221 -8.56 -3.64 -2.11
C ALA A 221 -8.35 -2.54 -1.06
N GLY A 222 -9.15 -1.46 -1.11
CA GLY A 222 -9.14 -0.42 -0.08
C GLY A 222 -9.50 -1.00 1.29
N LEU A 223 -10.57 -1.79 1.39
CA LEU A 223 -10.98 -2.46 2.62
C LEU A 223 -9.91 -3.44 3.11
N GLY A 224 -9.34 -4.25 2.22
CA GLY A 224 -8.30 -5.22 2.54
C GLY A 224 -7.00 -4.56 3.02
N ALA A 225 -6.64 -3.39 2.50
CA ALA A 225 -5.46 -2.66 2.92
C ALA A 225 -5.61 -2.06 4.34
N VAL A 226 -6.82 -1.62 4.67
CA VAL A 226 -7.10 -1.01 5.98
C VAL A 226 -7.49 -2.02 7.06
N ASP A 227 -7.87 -3.25 6.69
CA ASP A 227 -8.33 -4.27 7.63
C ASP A 227 -7.29 -5.40 7.80
N ASP A 228 -7.21 -5.95 9.01
CA ASP A 228 -6.30 -7.05 9.38
C ASP A 228 -6.90 -8.45 9.11
N ALA A 229 -8.21 -8.58 8.80
CA ALA A 229 -8.84 -9.88 8.52
C ALA A 229 -8.72 -10.36 7.06
N GLY A 230 -8.33 -9.51 6.11
CA GLY A 230 -8.39 -9.81 4.70
C GLY A 230 -7.21 -10.65 4.19
N ARG A 231 -7.47 -11.59 3.26
CA ARG A 231 -6.41 -12.20 2.42
C ARG A 231 -5.96 -11.20 1.35
N ARG A 232 -5.14 -10.22 1.75
CA ARG A 232 -4.69 -9.11 0.91
C ARG A 232 -4.10 -9.57 -0.43
N GLU A 233 -3.33 -10.65 -0.40
CA GLU A 233 -2.69 -11.24 -1.59
C GLU A 233 -3.71 -11.69 -2.65
N LEU A 234 -4.87 -12.23 -2.25
CA LEU A 234 -5.89 -12.69 -3.20
C LEU A 234 -6.64 -11.51 -3.83
N VAL A 235 -6.87 -10.45 -3.08
CA VAL A 235 -7.43 -9.20 -3.62
C VAL A 235 -6.43 -8.53 -4.56
N GLY A 236 -5.15 -8.62 -4.22
CA GLY A 236 -4.04 -8.21 -5.07
C GLY A 236 -4.03 -8.92 -6.41
N LEU A 237 -4.21 -10.25 -6.40
CA LEU A 237 -4.33 -11.06 -7.62
C LEU A 237 -5.51 -10.63 -8.50
N ALA A 238 -6.69 -10.39 -7.93
CA ALA A 238 -7.84 -9.93 -8.70
C ALA A 238 -7.57 -8.56 -9.37
N ALA A 239 -6.95 -7.64 -8.64
CA ALA A 239 -6.58 -6.32 -9.15
C ALA A 239 -5.52 -6.38 -10.25
N THR A 240 -4.50 -7.23 -10.09
CA THR A 240 -3.45 -7.39 -11.11
C THR A 240 -3.99 -8.11 -12.35
N ALA A 241 -4.80 -9.15 -12.19
CA ALA A 241 -5.44 -9.86 -13.31
C ALA A 241 -6.27 -8.93 -14.18
N HIS A 242 -7.03 -8.01 -13.55
CA HIS A 242 -7.93 -7.11 -14.26
C HIS A 242 -7.21 -5.97 -15.02
N ILE A 243 -5.92 -5.73 -14.75
CA ILE A 243 -5.21 -4.55 -15.25
C ILE A 243 -3.90 -4.87 -15.95
N SER A 244 -3.06 -5.75 -15.39
CA SER A 244 -1.72 -6.06 -15.91
C SER A 244 -1.74 -6.82 -17.23
N VAL A 245 -2.85 -7.51 -17.56
CA VAL A 245 -3.03 -8.21 -18.84
C VAL A 245 -3.00 -7.26 -20.05
N TYR A 246 -3.46 -6.03 -19.90
CA TYR A 246 -3.49 -5.03 -20.97
C TYR A 246 -2.09 -4.61 -21.44
N PRO A 247 -1.18 -4.11 -20.57
CA PRO A 247 0.17 -3.76 -21.00
C PRO A 247 0.95 -4.96 -21.53
N ALA A 248 0.76 -6.17 -20.97
CA ALA A 248 1.39 -7.38 -21.49
C ALA A 248 0.92 -7.69 -22.92
N TRP A 249 -0.39 -7.61 -23.17
CA TRP A 249 -0.98 -7.77 -24.49
C TRP A 249 -0.48 -6.72 -25.48
N PHE A 250 -0.45 -5.43 -25.09
CA PHE A 250 0.13 -4.38 -25.93
C PHE A 250 1.59 -4.68 -26.28
N GLY A 251 2.37 -5.16 -25.32
CA GLY A 251 3.74 -5.62 -25.55
C GLY A 251 3.84 -6.70 -26.62
N LEU A 252 3.02 -7.75 -26.51
CA LEU A 252 2.96 -8.83 -27.50
C LEU A 252 2.56 -8.29 -28.89
N LYS A 253 1.55 -7.41 -28.94
CA LYS A 253 1.01 -6.85 -30.18
C LYS A 253 1.91 -5.87 -30.90
N LEU A 254 2.83 -5.22 -30.19
CA LEU A 254 3.86 -4.39 -30.84
C LEU A 254 4.75 -5.21 -31.80
N ILE A 255 4.92 -6.51 -31.54
CA ILE A 255 5.70 -7.41 -32.41
C ILE A 255 4.81 -8.21 -33.36
N TYR A 256 3.72 -8.81 -32.86
CA TYR A 256 2.80 -9.61 -33.69
C TYR A 256 1.94 -8.78 -34.66
N GLY A 257 1.87 -7.47 -34.45
CA GLY A 257 1.03 -6.57 -35.22
C GLY A 257 -0.42 -6.51 -34.73
N PHE A 258 -1.10 -5.41 -35.08
CA PHE A 258 -2.51 -5.18 -34.79
C PHE A 258 -3.35 -5.57 -36.02
N GLY A 259 -4.29 -6.49 -35.84
CA GLY A 259 -5.19 -6.93 -36.91
C GLY A 259 -6.23 -5.85 -37.26
N ALA A 260 -6.70 -5.83 -38.51
CA ALA A 260 -7.66 -4.82 -38.99
C ALA A 260 -9.04 -4.84 -38.28
N GLY A 261 -9.39 -5.95 -37.61
CA GLY A 261 -10.60 -6.07 -36.79
C GLY A 261 -10.38 -5.88 -35.29
N GLU A 262 -9.14 -5.64 -34.85
CA GLU A 262 -8.79 -5.54 -33.44
C GLU A 262 -9.06 -4.15 -32.90
N LYS A 263 -9.89 -4.07 -31.86
CA LYS A 263 -10.25 -2.80 -31.22
C LYS A 263 -9.23 -2.41 -30.16
N TRP A 264 -7.98 -2.21 -30.58
CA TRP A 264 -6.89 -1.84 -29.66
C TRP A 264 -7.18 -0.54 -28.89
N MET A 265 -7.92 0.41 -29.49
CA MET A 265 -8.40 1.60 -28.80
C MET A 265 -9.35 1.27 -27.64
N ASP A 266 -10.24 0.29 -27.81
CA ASP A 266 -11.16 -0.15 -26.76
C ASP A 266 -10.38 -0.78 -25.61
N HIS A 267 -9.33 -1.55 -25.89
CA HIS A 267 -8.45 -2.11 -24.86
C HIS A 267 -7.67 -1.02 -24.12
N LEU A 268 -7.15 -0.01 -24.83
CA LEU A 268 -6.43 1.11 -24.22
C LEU A 268 -7.36 1.95 -23.32
N LEU A 269 -8.56 2.22 -23.80
CA LEU A 269 -9.59 2.93 -23.04
C LEU A 269 -10.04 2.12 -21.83
N THR A 270 -10.24 0.82 -21.98
CA THR A 270 -10.60 -0.07 -20.87
C THR A 270 -9.50 -0.13 -19.82
N PHE A 271 -8.23 -0.19 -20.23
CA PHE A 271 -7.08 -0.11 -19.31
C PHE A 271 -7.09 1.19 -18.50
N GLY A 272 -7.29 2.34 -19.15
CA GLY A 272 -7.38 3.64 -18.48
C GLY A 272 -8.57 3.75 -17.52
N ILE A 273 -9.74 3.23 -17.93
CA ILE A 273 -10.93 3.14 -17.07
C ILE A 273 -10.66 2.25 -15.86
N ASN A 274 -10.05 1.08 -16.05
CA ASN A 274 -9.79 0.14 -14.94
C ASN A 274 -8.85 0.75 -13.90
N ILE A 275 -7.73 1.36 -14.33
CA ILE A 275 -6.79 2.03 -13.42
C ILE A 275 -7.47 3.16 -12.66
N SER A 276 -8.16 4.05 -13.38
CA SER A 276 -8.79 5.23 -12.76
C SER A 276 -9.92 4.82 -11.80
N SER A 277 -10.76 3.88 -12.21
CA SER A 277 -11.90 3.40 -11.41
C SER A 277 -11.45 2.66 -10.16
N LEU A 278 -10.44 1.79 -10.26
CA LEU A 278 -9.89 1.07 -9.11
C LEU A 278 -9.24 2.06 -8.13
N THR A 279 -8.39 2.96 -8.63
CA THR A 279 -7.70 3.96 -7.82
C THR A 279 -8.69 4.89 -7.11
N LEU A 280 -9.71 5.38 -7.83
CA LEU A 280 -10.76 6.22 -7.28
C LEU A 280 -11.58 5.49 -6.22
N ALA A 281 -12.01 4.25 -6.51
CA ALA A 281 -12.79 3.44 -5.58
C ALA A 281 -12.02 3.11 -4.30
N ALA A 282 -10.72 2.81 -4.41
CA ALA A 282 -9.83 2.64 -3.26
C ALA A 282 -9.68 3.95 -2.47
N GLY A 283 -9.48 5.08 -3.15
CA GLY A 283 -9.42 6.40 -2.52
C GLY A 283 -10.70 6.75 -1.76
N ILE A 284 -11.88 6.52 -2.36
CA ILE A 284 -13.18 6.70 -1.70
C ILE A 284 -13.27 5.81 -0.46
N THR A 285 -12.83 4.56 -0.55
CA THR A 285 -12.77 3.65 0.59
C THR A 285 -11.89 4.20 1.71
N PHE A 286 -10.67 4.66 1.41
CA PHE A 286 -9.78 5.26 2.41
C PHE A 286 -10.39 6.50 3.07
N ALA A 287 -11.08 7.35 2.29
CA ALA A 287 -11.80 8.50 2.82
C ALA A 287 -12.96 8.08 3.74
N PHE A 288 -13.75 7.09 3.34
CA PHE A 288 -14.86 6.55 4.14
C PHE A 288 -14.36 5.93 5.46
N MET A 289 -13.21 5.26 5.41
CA MET A 289 -12.53 4.66 6.56
C MET A 289 -11.79 5.68 7.43
N ARG A 290 -11.95 6.98 7.12
CA ARG A 290 -11.42 8.13 7.86
C ARG A 290 -9.91 8.03 8.07
N MET A 291 -9.16 7.76 7.01
CA MET A 291 -7.70 7.83 7.04
C MET A 291 -7.26 9.30 7.10
N LYS A 292 -6.48 9.67 8.12
CA LYS A 292 -6.10 11.06 8.39
C LYS A 292 -4.63 11.33 8.03
N GLY A 293 -4.41 12.31 7.15
CA GLY A 293 -3.06 12.71 6.73
C GLY A 293 -2.40 13.81 7.56
N ALA A 294 -3.09 14.44 8.52
CA ALA A 294 -2.58 15.64 9.20
C ALA A 294 -1.25 15.39 9.92
N GLY A 295 -1.13 14.29 10.66
CA GLY A 295 0.11 13.90 11.33
C GLY A 295 1.26 13.61 10.36
N ILE A 296 0.98 12.84 9.30
CA ILE A 296 1.97 12.49 8.27
C ILE A 296 2.47 13.74 7.55
N ARG A 297 1.58 14.65 7.15
CA ARG A 297 1.98 15.91 6.49
C ARG A 297 2.85 16.77 7.39
N ARG A 298 2.49 16.92 8.67
CA ARG A 298 3.31 17.65 9.65
C ARG A 298 4.72 17.05 9.76
N PHE A 299 4.82 15.72 9.80
CA PHE A 299 6.08 15.00 9.85
C PHE A 299 6.94 15.27 8.59
N VAL A 300 6.36 15.16 7.40
CA VAL A 300 7.07 15.38 6.12
C VAL A 300 7.49 16.84 5.94
N GLU A 301 6.61 17.80 6.24
CA GLU A 301 6.88 19.23 6.10
C GLU A 301 8.03 19.71 7.00
N GLN A 302 8.08 19.24 8.25
CA GLN A 302 9.16 19.62 9.16
C GLN A 302 10.51 19.04 8.73
N LYS A 303 10.56 17.77 8.30
CA LYS A 303 11.79 17.17 7.76
C LYS A 303 12.34 17.92 6.55
N ASN A 304 11.47 18.46 5.70
CA ASN A 304 11.91 19.23 4.53
C ASN A 304 12.43 20.64 4.88
N LYS A 305 12.06 21.21 6.04
CA LYS A 305 12.59 22.52 6.51
C LYS A 305 14.00 22.43 7.11
N VAL A 306 14.44 21.22 7.47
CA VAL A 306 15.74 20.96 8.11
C VAL A 306 16.81 20.57 7.06
N LYS A 307 16.44 20.46 5.78
CA LYS A 307 17.35 20.24 4.65
C LYS A 307 17.62 21.54 3.91
#